data_AF-A0A954IPX7-F1
#
_entry.id   AF-A0A954IPX7-F1
#
_cell.length_a   1.000
_cell.length_b   1.000
_cell.length_c   1.000
_cell.angle_alpha   90.00
_cell.angle_beta   90.00
_cell.angle_gamma   90.00
#
_symmetry.space_group_name_H-M   'P 1'
#
loop_
_entity.id
_entity.type
_entity.pdbx_description
1 polymer ?
#
loop_
_entity_poly.entity_id
_entity_poly.type
_entity_poly.pdbx_seq_one_letter_code
_entity_poly.pdbx_strand_id
1 'polypeptide(L)'
;TRNVLAVAEPGATFLLNAPYGPEEVWSHLPVEVQQQIIDKQLKFYVVDAYRLAGELGLGQRINTVMQTCFFALADILPRDEAIGHIKQAIEKTYGKRGETVVRKNCEAVDSAVAALHQVEVPATATSTTHRTPPVPDNSPDFVKRVTGMMLAGLGDLLPVSALPVDGT
;
A
#
# COMPACT_ATOMS: atom_id res chain seq x y z
N THR A 1 -1.98 -15.06 0.42
CA THR A 1 -2.30 -13.62 0.20
C THR A 1 -1.63 -13.13 -1.08
N ARG A 2 -2.13 -12.06 -1.72
CA ARG A 2 -1.61 -11.50 -2.99
C ARG A 2 -0.17 -10.99 -2.86
N ASN A 3 0.67 -11.18 -3.88
CA ASN A 3 2.01 -10.58 -3.92
C ASN A 3 1.93 -9.17 -4.52
N VAL A 4 1.86 -8.14 -3.67
CA VAL A 4 1.76 -6.75 -4.13
C VAL A 4 3.06 -6.23 -4.76
N LEU A 5 4.21 -6.81 -4.40
CA LEU A 5 5.52 -6.38 -4.90
C LEU A 5 5.95 -7.09 -6.19
N ALA A 6 5.13 -8.02 -6.71
CA ALA A 6 5.47 -8.80 -7.91
C ALA A 6 5.84 -7.91 -9.10
N VAL A 7 5.09 -6.83 -9.30
CA VAL A 7 5.22 -5.89 -10.43
C VAL A 7 6.21 -4.76 -10.20
N ALA A 8 6.78 -4.64 -8.99
CA ALA A 8 7.74 -3.57 -8.69
C ALA A 8 9.03 -3.79 -9.47
N GLU A 9 9.52 -2.74 -10.13
CA GLU A 9 10.85 -2.71 -10.76
C GLU A 9 11.95 -2.50 -9.71
N PRO A 10 13.21 -2.86 -10.02
CA PRO A 10 14.34 -2.49 -9.17
C PRO A 10 14.42 -0.96 -8.93
N GLY A 11 14.67 -0.56 -7.69
CA GLY A 11 14.75 0.85 -7.28
C GLY A 11 13.39 1.55 -7.11
N ALA A 12 12.27 0.85 -7.33
CA ALA A 12 10.95 1.43 -7.20
C ALA A 12 10.62 1.84 -5.76
N THR A 13 9.65 2.75 -5.62
CA THR A 13 9.14 3.19 -4.32
C THR A 13 8.00 2.30 -3.85
N PHE A 14 8.10 1.78 -2.63
CA PHE A 14 7.03 1.04 -1.96
C PHE A 14 6.48 1.87 -0.81
N LEU A 15 5.21 2.28 -0.92
CA LEU A 15 4.47 2.95 0.14
C LEU A 15 3.50 1.97 0.80
N LEU A 16 3.62 1.79 2.11
CA LEU A 16 2.74 0.93 2.90
C LEU A 16 1.98 1.73 3.94
N ASN A 17 0.66 1.56 3.97
CA ASN A 17 -0.14 1.95 5.13
C ASN A 17 -0.03 0.85 6.19
N ALA A 18 0.50 1.19 7.37
CA ALA A 18 0.66 0.25 8.47
C ALA A 18 0.52 0.98 9.82
N PRO A 19 0.02 0.30 10.88
CA PRO A 19 -0.05 0.86 12.22
C PRO A 19 1.32 0.87 12.94
N TYR A 20 2.41 0.72 12.19
CA TYR A 20 3.77 0.57 12.71
C TYR A 20 4.67 1.66 12.15
N GLY A 21 5.53 2.21 12.99
CA GLY A 21 6.53 3.20 12.61
C GLY A 21 7.70 2.60 11.80
N PRO A 22 8.62 3.45 11.29
CA PRO A 22 9.73 3.01 10.46
C PRO A 22 10.70 2.06 11.18
N GLU A 23 10.79 2.13 12.51
CA GLU A 23 11.66 1.28 13.32
C GLU A 23 11.07 -0.13 13.57
N GLU A 24 9.75 -0.29 13.48
CA GLU A 24 9.07 -1.51 13.89
C GLU A 24 8.53 -2.30 12.69
N VAL A 25 8.06 -1.59 11.65
CA VAL A 25 7.34 -2.17 10.52
C VAL A 25 8.10 -3.29 9.83
N TRP A 26 9.43 -3.22 9.78
CA TRP A 26 10.26 -4.24 9.16
C TRP A 26 10.00 -5.63 9.76
N SER A 27 9.93 -5.74 11.09
CA SER A 27 9.70 -7.02 11.79
C SER A 27 8.31 -7.63 11.58
N HIS A 28 7.35 -6.83 11.11
CA HIS A 28 5.98 -7.27 10.85
C HIS A 28 5.78 -7.77 9.40
N LEU A 29 6.79 -7.62 8.55
CA LEU A 29 6.73 -8.10 7.17
C LEU A 29 7.07 -9.59 7.09
N PRO A 30 6.35 -10.38 6.26
CA PRO A 30 6.77 -11.73 5.92
C PRO A 30 8.14 -11.75 5.22
N VAL A 31 8.87 -12.85 5.40
CA VAL A 31 10.23 -13.01 4.85
C VAL A 31 10.28 -12.83 3.33
N GLU A 32 9.26 -13.28 2.59
CA GLU A 32 9.22 -13.13 1.13
C GLU A 32 8.98 -11.69 0.68
N VAL A 33 8.38 -10.86 1.53
CA VAL A 33 8.19 -9.43 1.27
C VAL A 33 9.48 -8.68 1.57
N GLN A 34 10.12 -8.97 2.71
CA GLN A 34 11.44 -8.43 3.05
C GLN A 34 12.46 -8.73 1.95
N GLN A 35 12.53 -9.99 1.49
CA GLN A 35 13.46 -10.40 0.45
C GLN A 35 13.21 -9.64 -0.86
N GLN A 36 11.95 -9.46 -1.29
CA GLN A 36 11.63 -8.67 -2.48
C GLN A 36 12.02 -7.20 -2.34
N ILE A 37 11.88 -6.60 -1.15
CA ILE A 37 12.32 -5.22 -0.89
C ILE A 37 13.84 -5.11 -1.05
N ILE A 38 14.59 -6.08 -0.52
CA ILE A 38 16.07 -6.11 -0.58
C ILE A 38 16.54 -6.36 -2.01
N ASP A 39 16.09 -7.43 -2.65
CA ASP A 39 16.55 -7.86 -3.97
C ASP A 39 16.30 -6.79 -5.03
N LYS A 40 15.16 -6.11 -4.92
CA LYS A 40 14.77 -5.03 -5.82
C LYS A 40 15.26 -3.67 -5.33
N GLN A 41 15.96 -3.57 -4.21
CA GLN A 41 16.48 -2.32 -3.66
C GLN A 41 15.38 -1.23 -3.56
N LEU A 42 14.20 -1.61 -3.06
CA LEU A 42 13.05 -0.71 -3.04
C LEU A 42 13.24 0.41 -2.03
N LYS A 43 12.80 1.62 -2.39
CA LYS A 43 12.68 2.73 -1.45
C LYS A 43 11.41 2.52 -0.63
N PHE A 44 11.56 2.05 0.61
CA PHE A 44 10.43 1.67 1.44
C PHE A 44 9.98 2.82 2.34
N TYR A 45 8.69 3.16 2.28
CA TYR A 45 8.06 4.20 3.09
C TYR A 45 6.81 3.68 3.80
N VAL A 46 6.56 4.23 4.98
CA VAL A 46 5.40 3.88 5.81
C VAL A 46 4.68 5.12 6.32
N VAL A 47 3.38 4.94 6.51
CA VAL A 47 2.50 5.93 7.16
C VAL A 47 1.37 5.18 7.87
N ASP A 48 0.99 5.62 9.06
CA ASP A 48 -0.24 5.15 9.72
C ASP A 48 -1.39 6.07 9.33
N ALA A 49 -1.98 5.80 8.16
CA ALA A 49 -3.02 6.65 7.61
C ALA A 49 -4.34 6.54 8.38
N TYR A 50 -4.59 5.40 9.05
CA TYR A 50 -5.81 5.20 9.83
C TYR A 50 -5.79 6.01 11.12
N ARG A 51 -4.68 5.96 11.88
CA ARG A 51 -4.51 6.80 13.08
C ARG A 51 -4.63 8.27 12.70
N LEU A 52 -3.93 8.67 11.63
CA LEU A 52 -3.94 10.05 11.17
C LEU A 52 -5.34 10.52 10.74
N ALA A 53 -6.09 9.69 10.00
CA ALA A 53 -7.46 10.00 9.62
C ALA A 53 -8.39 10.15 10.85
N GLY A 54 -8.15 9.37 11.91
CA GLY A 54 -8.83 9.52 13.20
C GLY A 54 -8.56 10.85 13.87
N GLU A 55 -7.27 11.22 14.01
CA GLU A 55 -6.81 12.47 14.64
C GLU A 55 -7.34 13.72 13.91
N LEU A 56 -7.46 13.66 12.59
CA LEU A 56 -7.95 14.75 11.74
C LEU A 56 -9.49 14.81 11.65
N GLY A 57 -10.20 13.88 12.31
CA GLY A 57 -11.66 13.81 12.25
C GLY A 57 -12.21 13.38 10.88
N LEU A 58 -11.40 12.70 10.07
CA LEU A 58 -11.79 12.14 8.77
C LEU A 58 -12.46 10.77 8.90
N GLY A 59 -12.38 10.15 10.08
CA GLY A 59 -12.88 8.80 10.37
C GLY A 59 -11.92 7.75 9.82
N GLN A 60 -12.44 6.75 9.11
CA GLN A 60 -11.64 5.68 8.50
C GLN A 60 -11.22 5.98 7.04
N ARG A 61 -11.35 7.24 6.60
CA ARG A 61 -11.09 7.65 5.21
C ARG A 61 -9.62 8.05 5.04
N ILE A 62 -8.82 7.13 4.52
CA ILE A 62 -7.37 7.32 4.34
C ILE A 62 -6.97 7.88 2.96
N ASN A 63 -7.92 8.05 2.04
CA ASN A 63 -7.63 8.41 0.64
C ASN A 63 -6.82 9.71 0.52
N THR A 64 -7.18 10.76 1.28
CA THR A 64 -6.45 12.04 1.27
C THR A 64 -5.01 11.88 1.74
N VAL A 65 -4.79 11.09 2.80
CA VAL A 65 -3.45 10.81 3.34
C VAL A 65 -2.62 10.02 2.32
N MET A 66 -3.18 8.92 1.80
CA MET A 66 -2.49 8.05 0.85
C MET A 66 -2.20 8.73 -0.48
N GLN A 67 -3.15 9.52 -1.01
CA GLN A 67 -2.95 10.31 -2.22
C GLN A 67 -1.86 11.36 -2.04
N THR A 68 -1.83 12.02 -0.88
CA THR A 68 -0.78 12.99 -0.56
C THR A 68 0.59 12.33 -0.51
N CYS A 69 0.71 11.19 0.19
CA CYS A 69 1.96 10.45 0.26
C CYS A 69 2.41 9.96 -1.13
N PHE A 70 1.48 9.50 -1.97
CA PHE A 70 1.78 9.12 -3.35
C PHE A 70 2.40 10.29 -4.13
N PHE A 71 1.76 11.45 -4.17
CA PHE A 71 2.29 12.59 -4.93
C PHE A 71 3.59 13.14 -4.35
N ALA A 72 3.79 13.06 -3.03
CA ALA A 72 5.06 13.43 -2.40
C ALA A 72 6.22 12.49 -2.78
N LEU A 73 5.92 11.25 -3.19
CA LEU A 73 6.92 10.20 -3.49
C LEU A 73 7.06 9.85 -4.97
N ALA A 74 6.06 10.16 -5.79
CA ALA A 74 6.00 9.71 -7.19
C ALA A 74 7.07 10.38 -8.08
N ASP A 75 7.75 11.42 -7.59
CA ASP A 75 8.83 12.14 -8.30
C ASP A 75 8.42 12.66 -9.70
N ILE A 76 7.11 12.91 -9.88
CA ILE A 76 6.55 13.46 -11.13
C ILE A 76 6.73 14.99 -11.16
N LEU A 77 6.75 15.62 -9.99
CA LEU A 77 6.90 17.06 -9.77
C LEU A 77 7.74 17.30 -8.52
N PRO A 78 8.38 18.47 -8.39
CA PRO A 78 8.96 18.89 -7.12
C PRO A 78 7.94 18.78 -5.99
N ARG A 79 8.36 18.27 -4.82
CA ARG A 79 7.48 17.97 -3.69
C ARG A 79 6.59 19.16 -3.30
N ASP A 80 7.15 20.36 -3.25
CA ASP A 80 6.42 21.57 -2.86
C ASP A 80 5.36 21.96 -3.90
N GLU A 81 5.65 21.78 -5.19
CA GLU A 81 4.69 21.99 -6.27
C GLU A 81 3.56 20.95 -6.21
N ALA A 82 3.89 19.68 -5.98
CA ALA A 82 2.91 18.61 -5.82
C ALA A 82 1.95 18.89 -4.65
N ILE A 83 2.48 19.30 -3.50
CA ILE A 83 1.67 19.69 -2.33
C ILE A 83 0.79 20.90 -2.66
N GLY A 84 1.35 21.91 -3.34
CA GLY A 84 0.61 23.08 -3.79
C GLY A 84 -0.60 22.72 -4.66
N HIS A 85 -0.40 21.86 -5.66
CA HIS A 85 -1.48 21.40 -6.54
C HIS A 85 -2.55 20.58 -5.81
N ILE A 86 -2.17 19.74 -4.83
CA ILE A 86 -3.14 19.00 -4.02
C ILE A 86 -4.03 19.97 -3.23
N LYS A 87 -3.43 21.00 -2.59
CA LYS A 87 -4.19 22.02 -1.84
C LYS A 87 -5.14 22.81 -2.76
N GLN A 88 -4.69 23.19 -3.95
CA GLN A 88 -5.54 23.84 -4.96
C GLN A 88 -6.71 22.95 -5.40
N ALA A 89 -6.47 21.65 -5.62
CA ALA A 89 -7.51 20.70 -5.98
C ALA A 89 -8.54 20.50 -4.86
N ILE A 90 -8.09 20.48 -3.60
CA ILE A 90 -8.96 20.46 -2.41
C ILE A 90 -9.85 21.70 -2.38
N GLU A 91 -9.29 22.89 -2.58
CA GLU A 91 -10.05 24.15 -2.61
C GLU A 91 -11.10 24.15 -3.73
N LYS A 92 -10.74 23.71 -4.93
CA LYS A 92 -11.68 23.59 -6.05
C LYS A 92 -12.83 22.61 -5.75
N THR A 93 -12.52 21.49 -5.10
CA THR A 93 -13.48 20.41 -4.83
C THR A 93 -14.40 20.75 -3.65
N TYR A 94 -13.86 21.36 -2.60
CA TYR A 94 -14.54 21.55 -1.33
C TYR A 94 -14.82 23.02 -0.97
N GLY A 95 -14.42 23.99 -1.78
CA GLY A 95 -14.65 25.41 -1.51
C GLY A 95 -16.13 25.75 -1.28
N LYS A 96 -17.05 25.09 -2.00
CA LYS A 96 -18.50 25.21 -1.79
C LYS A 96 -18.99 24.69 -0.43
N ARG A 97 -18.19 23.86 0.26
CA ARG A 97 -18.50 23.29 1.58
C ARG A 97 -17.98 24.15 2.74
N GLY A 98 -17.35 25.29 2.44
CA GLY A 98 -16.88 26.27 3.41
C GLY A 98 -15.40 26.16 3.75
N GLU A 99 -14.82 27.29 4.18
CA GLU A 99 -13.39 27.46 4.45
C GLU A 99 -12.87 26.50 5.51
N THR A 100 -13.65 26.21 6.56
CA THR A 100 -13.29 25.25 7.59
C THR A 100 -13.03 23.85 7.04
N VAL A 101 -13.80 23.41 6.03
CA VAL A 101 -13.62 22.09 5.40
C VAL A 101 -12.35 22.08 4.56
N VAL A 102 -12.10 23.14 3.79
CA VAL A 102 -10.87 23.29 2.99
C VAL A 102 -9.65 23.29 3.90
N ARG A 103 -9.65 24.11 4.97
CA ARG A 103 -8.55 24.19 5.93
C ARG A 103 -8.21 22.83 6.54
N LYS A 104 -9.22 22.09 7.03
CA LYS A 104 -9.02 20.74 7.59
C LYS A 104 -8.40 19.76 6.58
N ASN A 105 -8.79 19.82 5.31
CA ASN A 105 -8.21 18.96 4.29
C ASN A 105 -6.76 19.37 3.95
N CYS A 106 -6.44 20.68 3.96
CA CYS A 106 -5.06 21.14 3.81
C CYS A 106 -4.19 20.73 5.01
N GLU A 107 -4.69 20.85 6.25
CA GLU A 107 -4.02 20.34 7.45
C GLU A 107 -3.79 18.82 7.35
N ALA A 108 -4.72 18.07 6.77
CA ALA A 108 -4.56 16.64 6.52
C ALA A 108 -3.42 16.33 5.53
N VAL A 109 -3.27 17.14 4.47
CA VAL A 109 -2.15 17.04 3.52
C VAL A 109 -0.83 17.27 4.25
N ASP A 110 -0.71 18.36 5.00
CA ASP A 110 0.52 18.70 5.72
C ASP A 110 0.90 17.63 6.74
N SER A 111 -0.10 17.13 7.48
CA SER A 111 0.13 16.07 8.47
C SER A 111 0.51 14.74 7.83
N ALA A 112 -0.05 14.40 6.67
CA ALA A 112 0.32 13.20 5.91
C ALA A 112 1.78 13.25 5.45
N VAL A 113 2.22 14.41 4.94
CA VAL A 113 3.60 14.64 4.50
C VAL A 113 4.58 14.54 5.66
N ALA A 114 4.20 15.00 6.86
CA ALA A 114 5.02 14.94 8.06
C ALA A 114 5.09 13.53 8.69
N ALA A 115 3.99 12.77 8.60
CA ALA A 115 3.89 11.40 9.11
C ALA A 115 4.44 10.34 8.14
N LEU A 116 4.93 10.75 6.98
CA LEU A 116 5.53 9.87 5.99
C LEU A 116 7.00 9.62 6.35
N HIS A 117 7.33 8.37 6.65
CA HIS A 117 8.68 8.01 7.07
C HIS A 117 9.30 6.99 6.11
N GLN A 118 10.57 7.21 5.78
CA GLN A 118 11.37 6.21 5.07
C GLN A 118 11.85 5.16 6.08
N VAL A 119 11.82 3.90 5.66
CA VAL A 119 12.30 2.76 6.42
C VAL A 119 13.72 2.44 5.97
N GLU A 120 14.65 2.31 6.92
CA GLU A 120 15.97 1.76 6.62
C GLU A 120 15.84 0.27 6.32
N VAL A 121 16.23 -0.12 5.11
CA VAL A 121 16.16 -1.52 4.65
C VAL A 121 17.45 -2.24 5.05
N PRO A 122 17.40 -3.27 5.90
CA PRO A 122 18.56 -4.08 6.24
C PRO A 122 19.09 -4.87 5.04
N ALA A 123 20.35 -5.30 5.09
CA ALA A 123 20.97 -6.08 4.02
C ALA A 123 20.41 -7.52 3.88
N THR A 124 19.73 -8.03 4.90
CA THR A 124 19.22 -9.40 4.95
C THR A 124 17.80 -9.43 5.50
N ALA A 125 16.97 -10.33 4.96
CA ALA A 125 15.67 -10.62 5.54
C ALA A 125 15.86 -11.31 6.90
N THR A 126 15.08 -10.89 7.89
CA THR A 126 15.18 -11.34 9.29
C THR A 126 13.89 -11.97 9.82
N SER A 127 12.78 -11.83 9.09
CA SER A 127 11.49 -12.38 9.50
C SER A 127 11.49 -13.91 9.47
N THR A 128 10.84 -14.50 10.47
CA THR A 128 10.54 -15.93 10.54
C THR A 128 9.11 -16.26 10.09
N THR A 129 8.33 -15.22 9.77
CA THR A 129 6.95 -15.37 9.32
C THR A 129 6.90 -15.49 7.80
N HIS A 130 6.03 -16.39 7.33
CA HIS A 130 5.79 -16.60 5.91
C HIS A 130 4.44 -16.04 5.51
N ARG A 131 4.29 -15.68 4.23
CA ARG A 131 2.98 -15.30 3.68
C ARG A 131 1.99 -16.45 3.86
N THR A 132 0.81 -16.13 4.40
CA THR A 132 -0.27 -17.10 4.52
C THR A 132 -0.68 -17.60 3.13
N PRO A 133 -0.81 -18.93 2.92
CA PRO A 133 -1.29 -19.47 1.65
C PRO A 133 -2.72 -18.97 1.36
N PRO A 134 -3.11 -18.87 0.07
CA PRO A 134 -4.44 -18.38 -0.30
C PRO A 134 -5.59 -19.30 0.17
N VAL A 135 -5.29 -20.59 0.37
CA VAL A 135 -6.23 -21.59 0.90
C VAL A 135 -5.51 -22.54 1.87
N PRO A 136 -6.22 -23.20 2.81
CA PRO A 136 -5.63 -24.19 3.71
C PRO A 136 -5.04 -25.41 3.00
N ASP A 137 -4.01 -26.02 3.61
CA ASP A 137 -3.33 -27.20 3.06
C ASP A 137 -4.19 -28.47 3.05
N ASN A 138 -5.27 -28.54 3.81
CA ASN A 138 -6.23 -29.64 3.77
C ASN A 138 -7.38 -29.42 2.77
N SER A 139 -7.34 -28.34 1.98
CA SER A 139 -8.38 -28.06 0.99
C SER A 139 -8.39 -29.09 -0.15
N PRO A 140 -9.55 -29.31 -0.80
CA PRO A 140 -9.65 -30.13 -2.01
C PRO A 140 -8.68 -29.66 -3.10
N ASP A 141 -8.27 -30.58 -3.96
CA ASP A 141 -7.29 -30.30 -5.02
C ASP A 141 -7.73 -29.15 -5.96
N PHE A 142 -8.99 -29.15 -6.39
CA PHE A 142 -9.55 -28.07 -7.21
C PHE A 142 -9.45 -26.71 -6.51
N VAL A 143 -9.76 -26.66 -5.21
CA VAL A 143 -9.67 -25.43 -4.41
C VAL A 143 -8.23 -24.93 -4.32
N LYS A 144 -7.25 -25.84 -4.18
CA LYS A 144 -5.82 -25.47 -4.17
C LYS A 144 -5.34 -24.94 -5.50
N ARG A 145 -5.61 -25.68 -6.59
CA ARG A 145 -5.04 -25.40 -7.91
C ARG A 145 -5.77 -24.27 -8.66
N VAL A 146 -7.08 -24.13 -8.47
CA VAL A 146 -7.90 -23.17 -9.22
C VAL A 146 -8.29 -22.00 -8.32
N THR A 147 -9.09 -22.25 -7.28
CA THR A 147 -9.59 -21.17 -6.40
C THR A 147 -8.45 -20.43 -5.70
N GLY A 148 -7.41 -21.15 -5.24
CA GLY A 148 -6.24 -20.55 -4.60
C GLY A 148 -5.46 -19.61 -5.53
N MET A 149 -5.31 -19.97 -6.80
CA MET A 149 -4.69 -19.11 -7.82
C MET A 149 -5.54 -17.85 -8.07
N MET A 150 -6.86 -18.00 -8.20
CA MET A 150 -7.76 -16.85 -8.37
C MET A 150 -7.71 -15.90 -7.16
N LEU A 151 -7.77 -16.43 -5.94
CA LEU A 151 -7.65 -15.65 -4.70
C LEU A 151 -6.29 -14.96 -4.55
N ALA A 152 -5.23 -15.55 -5.11
CA ALA A 152 -3.90 -14.94 -5.15
C ALA A 152 -3.78 -13.82 -6.21
N GLY A 153 -4.80 -13.60 -7.04
CA GLY A 153 -4.76 -12.66 -8.17
C GLY A 153 -4.00 -13.19 -9.38
N LEU A 154 -3.88 -14.52 -9.51
CA LEU A 154 -3.18 -15.23 -10.58
C LEU A 154 -4.15 -16.02 -11.48
N GLY A 155 -5.42 -15.61 -11.53
CA GLY A 155 -6.45 -16.28 -12.32
C GLY A 155 -6.13 -16.34 -13.81
N ASP A 156 -5.52 -15.28 -14.36
CA ASP A 156 -5.14 -15.20 -15.77
C ASP A 156 -4.05 -16.21 -16.19
N LEU A 157 -3.35 -16.82 -15.23
CA LEU A 157 -2.36 -17.87 -15.50
C LEU A 157 -2.99 -19.26 -15.62
N LEU A 158 -4.28 -19.42 -15.30
CA LEU A 158 -4.96 -20.70 -15.39
C LEU A 158 -5.22 -21.04 -16.87
N PRO A 159 -4.79 -22.21 -17.35
CA PRO A 159 -5.15 -22.65 -18.69
C PRO A 159 -6.64 -22.96 -18.78
N VAL A 160 -7.21 -22.90 -19.98
CA VAL A 160 -8.62 -23.27 -20.22
C VAL A 160 -8.93 -24.68 -19.69
N SER A 161 -7.96 -25.61 -19.77
CA SER A 161 -8.08 -26.97 -19.28
C SER A 161 -8.17 -27.11 -17.74
N ALA A 162 -7.95 -26.02 -16.99
CA ALA A 162 -8.11 -26.03 -15.53
C ALA A 162 -9.57 -25.90 -15.09
N LEU A 163 -10.48 -25.52 -16.00
CA LEU A 163 -11.90 -25.30 -15.72
C LEU A 163 -12.75 -26.45 -16.29
N PRO A 164 -13.83 -26.85 -15.61
CA PRO A 164 -14.79 -27.81 -16.14
C PRO A 164 -15.46 -27.29 -17.42
N VAL A 165 -15.74 -28.21 -18.34
CA VAL A 165 -16.33 -27.89 -19.66
C VAL A 165 -17.75 -27.35 -19.58
N ASP A 166 -18.45 -27.63 -18.48
CA ASP A 166 -19.82 -27.18 -18.18
C ASP A 166 -19.85 -25.93 -17.30
N GLY A 167 -18.69 -25.39 -16.90
CA GLY A 167 -18.57 -24.20 -16.05
C GLY A 167 -18.90 -24.44 -14.58
N THR A 168 -18.91 -25.69 -14.12
CA THR A 168 -19.03 -26.03 -12.68
C THR A 168 -17.79 -25.70 -11.85
#